data_AF-A0A920F0W1-F1
#
_entry.id   AF-A0A920F0W1-F1
#
_cell.length_a   1.000
_cell.length_b   1.000
_cell.length_c   1.000
_cell.angle_alpha   90.00
_cell.angle_beta   90.00
_cell.angle_gamma   90.00
#
_symmetry.space_group_name_H-M   'P 1'
#
loop_
_entity.id
_entity.type
_entity.pdbx_description
1 polymer ?
#
loop_
_entity_poly.entity_id
_entity_poly.type
_entity_poly.pdbx_seq_one_letter_code
_entity_poly.pdbx_strand_id
1 'polypeptide(L)'
;MERFWQGVGCRVEHFPLQEHDQLLSIISHFPHLLAFSVGAFMSSSDYENISKTIHGTGFKDFTRISAAPPGLWADILLENREYILLNGEQWLESYKEFISALEKGDKGRLVTLISQSSIWRNGLRKLKTPL
;
A
#
# COMPACT_ATOMS: atom_id res chain seq x y z
N MET A 1 5.78 21.28 -21.58
CA MET A 1 5.69 19.90 -21.07
C MET A 1 4.26 19.40 -20.96
N GLU A 2 3.32 20.17 -20.39
CA GLU A 2 1.91 19.73 -20.27
C GLU A 2 1.26 19.30 -21.60
N ARG A 3 1.35 20.13 -22.65
CA ARG A 3 0.80 19.79 -23.98
C ARG A 3 1.38 18.51 -24.58
N PHE A 4 2.64 18.19 -24.27
CA PHE A 4 3.25 16.94 -24.72
C PHE A 4 2.58 15.74 -24.04
N TRP A 5 2.42 15.79 -22.71
CA TRP A 5 1.75 14.74 -21.94
C TRP A 5 0.27 14.59 -22.30
N GLN A 6 -0.44 15.70 -22.53
CA GLN A 6 -1.81 15.66 -23.04
C GLN A 6 -1.88 15.07 -24.45
N GLY A 7 -0.91 15.38 -25.31
CA GLY A 7 -0.84 14.84 -26.68
C GLY A 7 -0.63 13.34 -26.75
N VAL A 8 -0.02 12.72 -25.72
CA VAL A 8 0.09 11.25 -25.59
C VAL A 8 -1.09 10.61 -24.82
N GLY A 9 -2.14 11.40 -24.52
CA GLY A 9 -3.37 10.91 -23.86
C GLY A 9 -3.33 10.90 -22.33
N CYS A 10 -2.31 11.49 -21.69
CA CYS A 10 -2.27 11.59 -20.24
C CYS A 10 -3.22 12.69 -19.73
N ARG A 11 -3.85 12.42 -18.58
CA ARG A 11 -4.45 13.46 -17.75
C ARG A 11 -3.33 14.10 -16.92
N VAL A 12 -3.13 15.41 -17.08
CA VAL A 12 -2.12 16.16 -16.35
C VAL A 12 -2.79 16.88 -15.18
N GLU A 13 -2.21 16.72 -14.00
CA GLU A 13 -2.60 17.42 -12.77
C GLU A 13 -1.36 18.09 -12.20
N HIS A 14 -1.54 19.26 -11.58
CA HIS A 14 -0.45 20.04 -10.99
C HIS A 14 -0.60 20.05 -9.48
N PHE A 15 0.50 19.78 -8.78
CA PHE A 15 0.58 19.77 -7.33
C PHE A 15 1.80 20.59 -6.89
N PRO A 16 1.73 21.29 -5.74
CA PRO A 16 2.94 21.67 -5.02
C PRO A 16 3.80 20.43 -4.71
N LEU A 17 5.12 20.61 -4.69
CA LEU A 17 6.07 19.50 -4.52
C LEU A 17 5.77 18.67 -3.26
N GLN A 18 5.52 19.34 -2.14
CA GLN A 18 5.23 18.69 -0.86
C GLN A 18 3.93 17.89 -0.91
N GLU A 19 2.88 18.44 -1.55
CA GLU A 19 1.60 17.75 -1.69
C GLU A 19 1.71 16.52 -2.59
N HIS A 20 2.51 16.61 -3.66
CA HIS A 20 2.83 15.48 -4.52
C HIS A 20 3.49 14.35 -3.73
N ASP A 21 4.51 14.65 -2.94
CA ASP A 21 5.26 13.64 -2.19
C ASP A 21 4.43 13.02 -1.07
N GLN A 22 3.65 13.84 -0.34
CA GLN A 22 2.72 13.34 0.66
C GLN A 22 1.67 12.41 0.04
N LEU A 23 1.10 12.81 -1.11
CA LEU A 23 0.12 12.01 -1.82
C LEU A 23 0.71 10.67 -2.31
N LEU A 24 1.87 10.71 -2.97
CA LEU A 24 2.55 9.49 -3.42
C LEU A 24 2.99 8.59 -2.27
N SER A 25 3.35 9.17 -1.13
CA SER A 25 3.70 8.39 0.06
C SER A 25 2.55 7.47 0.46
N ILE A 26 1.31 7.98 0.56
CA ILE A 26 0.18 7.19 1.03
C ILE A 26 -0.43 6.27 -0.05
N ILE A 27 -0.44 6.67 -1.33
CA ILE A 27 -1.10 5.88 -2.39
C ILE A 27 -0.14 4.95 -3.16
N SER A 28 1.17 5.10 -3.00
CA SER A 28 2.17 4.34 -3.75
C SER A 28 3.32 3.82 -2.87
N HIS A 29 4.09 4.69 -2.23
CA HIS A 29 5.36 4.30 -1.61
C HIS A 29 5.16 3.44 -0.36
N PHE A 30 4.28 3.87 0.54
CA PHE A 30 3.96 3.14 1.76
C PHE A 30 3.30 1.78 1.47
N PRO A 31 2.34 1.66 0.52
CA PRO A 31 1.87 0.34 0.06
C PRO A 31 2.99 -0.61 -0.43
N HIS A 32 4.00 -0.10 -1.16
CA HIS A 32 5.15 -0.93 -1.55
C HIS A 32 5.97 -1.36 -0.33
N LEU A 33 6.22 -0.45 0.62
CA LEU A 33 6.92 -0.80 1.87
C LEU A 33 6.22 -1.93 2.63
N LEU A 34 4.90 -1.89 2.76
CA LEU A 34 4.11 -2.96 3.38
C LEU A 34 4.19 -4.28 2.61
N ALA A 35 4.15 -4.23 1.28
CA ALA A 35 4.28 -5.42 0.46
C ALA A 35 5.69 -6.03 0.57
N PHE A 36 6.75 -5.21 0.60
CA PHE A 36 8.13 -5.67 0.82
C PHE A 36 8.29 -6.31 2.19
N SER A 37 7.73 -5.71 3.25
CA SER A 37 7.84 -6.26 4.61
C SER A 37 7.14 -7.61 4.74
N VAL A 38 5.97 -7.78 4.12
CA VAL A 38 5.29 -9.08 4.06
C VAL A 38 6.07 -10.10 3.23
N GLY A 39 6.64 -9.69 2.08
CA GLY A 39 7.51 -10.56 1.29
C GLY A 39 8.73 -11.05 2.06
N ALA A 40 9.39 -10.14 2.78
CA ALA A 40 10.53 -10.46 3.65
C ALA A 40 10.13 -11.41 4.78
N PHE A 41 9.02 -11.14 5.48
CA PHE A 41 8.47 -12.03 6.51
C PHE A 41 8.22 -13.43 5.98
N MET A 42 7.56 -13.56 4.83
CA MET A 42 7.27 -14.86 4.21
C MET A 42 8.54 -15.59 3.78
N SER A 43 9.54 -14.87 3.27
CA SER A 43 10.84 -15.45 2.89
C SER A 43 11.62 -16.03 4.06
N SER A 44 11.38 -15.53 5.28
CA SER A 44 11.98 -16.04 6.51
C SER A 44 11.14 -17.08 7.24
N SER A 45 9.96 -17.44 6.71
CA SER A 45 9.04 -18.37 7.34
C SER A 45 9.28 -19.82 6.91
N ASP A 46 8.92 -20.78 7.77
CA ASP A 46 8.90 -22.21 7.41
C ASP A 46 7.97 -22.53 6.22
N TYR A 47 7.10 -21.57 5.86
CA TYR A 47 6.15 -21.68 4.77
C TYR A 47 6.66 -21.10 3.44
N GLU A 48 7.93 -20.66 3.34
CA GLU A 48 8.46 -20.04 2.11
C GLU A 48 8.17 -20.90 0.87
N ASN A 49 8.58 -22.17 0.88
CA ASN A 49 8.48 -23.04 -0.29
C ASN A 49 7.03 -23.42 -0.63
N ILE A 50 6.20 -23.70 0.38
CA ILE A 50 4.81 -24.07 0.15
C ILE A 50 3.98 -22.87 -0.32
N SER A 51 4.25 -21.67 0.19
CA SER A 51 3.54 -20.44 -0.23
C SER A 51 3.77 -20.06 -1.69
N LYS A 52 4.86 -20.54 -2.31
CA LYS A 52 5.13 -20.36 -3.76
C LYS A 52 4.26 -21.25 -4.65
N THR A 53 3.70 -22.33 -4.11
CA THR A 53 2.87 -23.30 -4.88
C THR A 53 1.41 -23.30 -4.45
N ILE A 54 1.14 -22.95 -3.20
CA ILE A 54 -0.19 -22.90 -2.61
C ILE A 54 -0.42 -21.49 -2.08
N HIS A 55 -1.11 -20.67 -2.88
CA HIS A 55 -1.46 -19.31 -2.51
C HIS A 55 -2.83 -18.89 -3.06
N GLY A 56 -3.55 -18.06 -2.31
CA GLY A 56 -4.77 -17.42 -2.79
C GLY A 56 -4.48 -16.23 -3.72
N THR A 57 -5.44 -15.87 -4.57
CA THR A 57 -5.33 -14.71 -5.47
C THR A 57 -5.03 -13.41 -4.73
N GLY A 58 -5.66 -13.19 -3.56
CA GLY A 58 -5.43 -11.99 -2.76
C GLY A 58 -3.99 -11.84 -2.27
N PHE A 59 -3.33 -12.94 -1.89
CA PHE A 59 -1.92 -12.92 -1.51
C PHE A 59 -1.04 -12.59 -2.71
N LYS A 60 -1.29 -13.21 -3.86
CA LYS A 60 -0.59 -12.94 -5.11
C LYS A 60 -0.73 -11.48 -5.54
N ASP A 61 -1.93 -10.91 -5.46
CA ASP A 61 -2.19 -9.52 -5.86
C ASP A 61 -1.52 -8.51 -4.92
N PHE A 62 -1.59 -8.76 -3.61
CA PHE A 62 -0.97 -7.90 -2.60
C PHE A 62 0.56 -7.89 -2.73
N THR A 63 1.17 -9.08 -2.88
CA THR A 63 2.63 -9.24 -3.00
C THR A 63 3.17 -9.00 -4.40
N ARG A 64 2.31 -8.78 -5.41
CA ARG A 64 2.73 -8.50 -6.79
C ARG A 64 3.72 -7.33 -6.87
N ILE A 65 3.50 -6.30 -6.07
CA ILE A 65 4.34 -5.09 -6.07
C ILE A 65 5.65 -5.28 -5.30
N SER A 66 5.80 -6.37 -4.54
CA SER A 66 7.05 -6.74 -3.87
C SER A 66 8.13 -7.21 -4.85
N ALA A 67 7.77 -7.55 -6.09
CA ALA A 67 8.68 -7.97 -7.14
C ALA A 67 9.36 -6.79 -7.88
N ALA A 68 9.26 -5.58 -7.35
CA ALA A 68 9.79 -4.39 -7.98
C ALA A 68 11.33 -4.25 -7.81
N PRO A 69 12.04 -3.48 -8.68
CA PRO A 69 13.50 -3.41 -8.65
C PRO A 69 14.03 -2.82 -7.32
N PRO A 70 14.90 -3.54 -6.58
CA PRO A 70 15.23 -3.17 -5.20
C PRO A 70 16.01 -1.86 -5.10
N GLY A 71 16.98 -1.61 -6.00
CA GLY A 71 17.77 -0.37 -5.96
C GLY A 71 16.92 0.88 -6.17
N LEU A 72 16.08 0.87 -7.22
CA LEU A 72 15.16 1.97 -7.51
C LEU A 72 14.19 2.24 -6.35
N TRP A 73 13.62 1.19 -5.77
CA TRP A 73 12.66 1.36 -4.68
C TRP A 73 13.32 1.77 -3.37
N ALA A 74 14.56 1.37 -3.10
CA ALA A 74 15.32 1.89 -1.98
C ALA A 74 15.50 3.41 -2.11
N ASP A 75 15.86 3.91 -3.30
CA ASP A 75 16.00 5.34 -3.56
C ASP A 75 14.67 6.08 -3.38
N ILE A 76 13.57 5.57 -3.96
CA ILE A 76 12.21 6.17 -3.81
C ILE A 76 11.79 6.24 -2.34
N LEU A 77 12.02 5.18 -1.58
CA LEU A 77 11.64 5.14 -0.16
C LEU A 77 12.50 6.08 0.68
N LEU A 78 13.80 6.22 0.38
CA LEU A 78 14.69 7.13 1.09
C LEU A 78 14.40 8.60 0.76
N GLU A 79 14.10 8.91 -0.50
CA GLU A 79 13.78 10.27 -0.94
C GLU A 79 12.50 10.78 -0.26
N ASN A 80 11.51 9.91 -0.04
CA ASN A 80 10.23 10.25 0.57
C ASN A 80 10.09 9.75 2.03
N ARG A 81 11.22 9.54 2.71
CA ARG A 81 11.26 8.86 4.03
C ARG A 81 10.39 9.51 5.10
N GLU A 82 10.31 10.84 5.13
CA GLU A 82 9.66 11.58 6.22
C GLU A 82 8.15 11.28 6.24
N TYR A 83 7.50 11.39 5.09
CA TYR A 83 6.07 11.06 4.96
C TYR A 83 5.82 9.56 5.11
N ILE A 84 6.74 8.70 4.66
CA ILE A 84 6.63 7.24 4.81
C ILE A 84 6.68 6.84 6.30
N LEU A 85 7.58 7.43 7.09
CA LEU A 85 7.67 7.17 8.53
C LEU A 85 6.40 7.60 9.25
N LEU A 86 5.86 8.78 8.93
CA LEU A 86 4.59 9.26 9.47
C LEU A 86 3.44 8.29 9.17
N ASN A 87 3.35 7.80 7.92
CA ASN A 87 2.36 6.80 7.54
C ASN A 87 2.56 5.47 8.27
N GLY A 88 3.82 5.08 8.50
CA GLY A 88 4.20 3.89 9.26
C GLY A 88 3.73 3.93 10.71
N GLU A 89 3.90 5.05 11.40
CA GLU A 89 3.42 5.24 12.77
C GLU A 89 1.89 5.12 12.86
N GLN A 90 1.16 5.81 11.99
CA GLN A 90 -0.32 5.74 11.94
C GLN A 90 -0.82 4.33 11.62
N TRP A 91 -0.13 3.63 10.72
CA TRP A 91 -0.45 2.24 10.40
C TRP A 91 -0.19 1.31 11.58
N LEU A 92 0.93 1.48 12.31
CA LEU A 92 1.24 0.66 13.49
C LEU A 92 0.17 0.79 14.56
N GLU A 93 -0.34 2.00 14.82
CA GLU A 93 -1.45 2.19 15.76
C GLU A 93 -2.71 1.45 15.28
N SER A 94 -3.06 1.59 14.00
CA SER A 94 -4.19 0.86 13.41
C SER A 94 -4.00 -0.67 13.53
N TYR A 95 -2.80 -1.17 13.25
CA TYR A 95 -2.47 -2.60 13.34
C TYR A 95 -2.59 -3.12 14.78
N LYS A 96 -2.09 -2.36 15.77
CA LYS A 96 -2.22 -2.71 17.20
C LYS A 96 -3.68 -2.84 17.63
N GLU A 97 -4.59 -2.04 17.08
CA GLU A 97 -6.02 -2.18 17.38
C GLU A 97 -6.59 -3.52 16.88
N PHE A 98 -6.20 -3.96 15.68
CA PHE A 98 -6.58 -5.28 15.16
C PHE A 98 -6.03 -6.40 16.04
N ILE A 99 -4.75 -6.31 16.42
CA ILE A 99 -4.12 -7.30 17.31
C ILE A 99 -4.83 -7.34 18.67
N SER A 100 -5.10 -6.20 19.29
CA SER A 100 -5.81 -6.16 20.57
C SER A 100 -7.22 -6.77 20.50
N ALA A 101 -7.94 -6.55 19.39
CA ALA A 101 -9.24 -7.16 19.17
C ALA A 101 -9.14 -8.68 19.01
N LEU A 102 -8.11 -9.18 18.32
CA LEU A 102 -7.83 -10.62 18.19
C LEU A 102 -7.49 -11.27 19.53
N GLU A 103 -6.59 -10.66 20.31
CA GLU A 103 -6.17 -11.15 21.64
C GLU A 103 -7.35 -11.28 22.60
N LYS A 104 -8.32 -10.35 22.52
CA LYS A 104 -9.52 -10.34 23.35
C LYS A 104 -10.65 -11.22 22.81
N GLY A 105 -10.51 -11.78 21.60
CA GLY A 105 -11.61 -12.46 20.91
C GLY A 105 -12.80 -11.54 20.60
N ASP A 106 -12.56 -10.23 20.48
CA ASP A 106 -13.61 -9.22 20.30
C ASP A 106 -14.06 -9.15 18.84
N LYS A 107 -14.99 -10.03 18.48
CA LYS A 107 -15.62 -10.07 17.17
C LYS A 107 -16.30 -8.74 16.80
N GLY A 108 -16.91 -8.05 17.77
CA GLY A 108 -17.61 -6.79 17.52
C GLY A 108 -16.65 -5.67 17.09
N ARG A 109 -15.51 -5.57 17.76
CA ARG A 109 -14.45 -4.64 17.39
C ARG A 109 -13.86 -4.98 16.02
N LEU A 110 -13.59 -6.27 15.75
CA LEU A 110 -13.09 -6.69 14.43
C LEU A 110 -14.05 -6.31 13.30
N VAL A 111 -15.36 -6.56 13.46
CA VAL A 111 -16.37 -6.17 12.47
C VAL A 111 -16.35 -4.66 12.25
N THR A 112 -16.21 -3.87 13.31
CA THR A 112 -16.13 -2.41 13.22
C THR A 112 -14.91 -1.97 12.40
N LEU A 113 -13.72 -2.46 12.73
CA LEU A 113 -12.47 -2.12 12.04
C LEU A 113 -12.48 -2.55 10.57
N ILE A 114 -12.94 -3.78 10.29
CA ILE A 114 -13.07 -4.31 8.92
C ILE A 114 -14.08 -3.49 8.12
N SER A 115 -15.19 -3.07 8.73
CA SER A 115 -16.22 -2.26 8.06
C SER A 115 -15.69 -0.90 7.63
N GLN A 116 -14.86 -0.26 8.45
CA GLN A 116 -14.21 1.00 8.08
C GLN A 116 -13.35 0.84 6.82
N SER A 117 -12.52 -0.22 6.78
CA SER A 117 -11.72 -0.56 5.61
C SER A 117 -12.58 -0.86 4.37
N SER A 118 -13.66 -1.63 4.55
CA SER A 118 -14.58 -1.99 3.46
C SER A 118 -15.30 -0.76 2.89
N ILE A 119 -15.74 0.17 3.74
CA ILE A 119 -16.41 1.41 3.31
C ILE A 119 -15.44 2.26 2.48
N TRP A 120 -14.21 2.45 2.97
CA TRP A 120 -13.18 3.19 2.23
C TRP A 120 -12.90 2.56 0.87
N ARG A 121 -12.69 1.23 0.81
CA ARG A 121 -12.42 0.51 -0.43
C ARG A 121 -13.57 0.62 -1.44
N ASN A 122 -14.80 0.46 -0.99
CA ASN A 122 -15.99 0.55 -1.84
C ASN A 122 -16.26 2.00 -2.33
N GLY A 123 -15.67 3.00 -1.67
CA GLY A 123 -15.69 4.39 -2.11
C GLY A 123 -14.72 4.72 -3.25
N LEU A 124 -13.81 3.81 -3.61
CA LEU A 124 -12.84 4.05 -4.69
C LEU A 124 -13.56 4.17 -6.05
N ARG A 125 -13.45 5.35 -6.65
CA ARG A 125 -14.03 5.63 -7.97
C ARG A 125 -13.10 5.10 -9.06
N LYS A 126 -13.68 4.63 -10.17
CA LYS A 126 -12.90 4.38 -11.38
C LYS A 126 -12.23 5.69 -11.79
N LEU A 127 -10.93 5.63 -12.06
CA LEU A 127 -10.24 6.73 -12.74
C LEU A 127 -10.99 6.97 -14.05
N LYS A 128 -11.46 8.19 -14.29
CA LYS A 128 -12.12 8.54 -15.55
C LYS A 128 -11.13 8.24 -16.67
N THR A 129 -11.51 7.35 -17.59
CA THR A 129 -10.74 7.11 -18.81
C THR A 129 -10.68 8.42 -19.60
N PRO A 130 -9.52 8.86 -20.10
CA PRO A 130 -9.48 9.98 -21.04
C PRO A 130 -10.34 9.63 -22.26
N LEU A 131 -11.13 10.60 -22.74
CA LEU A 131 -11.79 10.54 -24.05
C LEU A 131 -10.74 10.61 -25.16
#